data_AF-A0A2G0CH45-F1
#
_entry.id   AF-A0A2G0CH45-F1
#
_cell.length_a   1.000
_cell.length_b   1.000
_cell.length_c   1.000
_cell.angle_alpha   90.00
_cell.angle_beta   90.00
_cell.angle_gamma   90.00
#
_symmetry.space_group_name_H-M   'P 1'
#
loop_
_entity.id
_entity.type
_entity.pdbx_description
1 polymer ?
#
loop_
_entity_poly.entity_id
_entity_poly.type
_entity_poly.pdbx_seq_one_letter_code
_entity_poly.pdbx_strand_id
1 'polypeptide(L)'
;MACEGNTRERRSARGEDFVSDPDHLYFRNVRSRDYRTVTLAEGVDEYHHDDLPDDPALVIRDNWLEDRAQLRLGDRPLTVAEVRTLYDQLRSNADATPYSDDRQRKAATEVVADYLRLIGS
;
A
#
# COMPACT_ATOMS: atom_id res chain seq x y z
N MET A 1 -25.89 -12.22 10.29
CA MET A 1 -25.31 -12.01 8.94
C MET A 1 -25.75 -10.64 8.44
N ALA A 2 -25.06 -9.56 8.80
CA ALA A 2 -25.43 -8.19 8.37
C ALA A 2 -24.26 -7.18 8.41
N CYS A 3 -23.01 -7.63 8.42
CA CYS A 3 -21.86 -6.72 8.55
C CYS A 3 -21.13 -6.45 7.22
N GLU A 4 -21.36 -7.22 6.15
CA GLU A 4 -20.60 -7.08 4.90
C GLU A 4 -21.15 -6.00 3.95
N GLY A 5 -22.48 -5.84 3.85
CA GLY A 5 -23.07 -4.82 2.96
C GLY A 5 -22.69 -3.39 3.35
N ASN A 6 -22.58 -3.15 4.65
CA ASN A 6 -22.37 -1.82 5.21
C ASN A 6 -20.93 -1.30 5.01
N THR A 7 -19.96 -2.19 4.79
CA THR A 7 -18.54 -1.81 4.59
C THR A 7 -18.28 -1.41 3.14
N ARG A 8 -18.92 -2.10 2.17
CA ARG A 8 -18.76 -1.82 0.74
C ARG A 8 -19.46 -0.51 0.34
N GLU A 9 -20.65 -0.24 0.87
CA GLU A 9 -21.38 1.03 0.63
C GLU A 9 -20.67 2.23 1.27
N ARG A 10 -20.10 2.07 2.47
CA ARG A 10 -19.30 3.13 3.11
C ARG A 10 -18.00 3.43 2.36
N ARG A 11 -17.37 2.45 1.71
CA ARG A 11 -16.16 2.65 0.89
C ARG A 11 -16.47 3.43 -0.39
N SER A 12 -17.55 3.10 -1.10
CA SER A 12 -17.96 3.85 -2.30
C SER A 12 -18.26 5.33 -2.02
N ALA A 13 -18.66 5.68 -0.78
CA ALA A 13 -18.88 7.06 -0.38
C ALA A 13 -17.60 7.81 0.05
N ARG A 14 -16.52 7.10 0.41
CA ARG A 14 -15.31 7.68 1.03
C ARG A 14 -14.06 7.68 0.14
N GLY A 15 -14.00 6.83 -0.88
CA GLY A 15 -12.88 6.73 -1.81
C GLY A 15 -12.25 5.33 -1.83
N GLU A 16 -11.58 4.98 -2.93
CA GLU A 16 -10.91 3.69 -3.10
C GLU A 16 -9.63 3.56 -2.25
N ASP A 17 -9.07 4.70 -1.83
CA ASP A 17 -7.90 4.89 -0.97
C ASP A 17 -8.24 4.99 0.53
N PHE A 18 -9.52 4.84 0.90
CA PHE A 18 -9.97 4.95 2.29
C PHE A 18 -9.42 3.82 3.16
N VAL A 19 -8.92 4.18 4.34
CA VAL A 19 -8.41 3.28 5.37
C VAL A 19 -9.23 3.48 6.63
N SER A 20 -9.61 2.39 7.31
CA SER A 20 -10.32 2.52 8.57
C SER A 20 -9.35 2.65 9.75
N ASP A 21 -9.77 3.34 10.82
CA ASP A 21 -9.00 3.41 12.08
C ASP A 21 -8.36 2.08 12.52
N PRO A 22 -9.09 0.94 12.58
CA PRO A 22 -8.46 -0.32 12.97
C PRO A 22 -7.42 -0.81 11.97
N ASP A 23 -7.55 -0.49 10.68
CA ASP A 23 -6.56 -0.84 9.66
C ASP A 23 -5.29 0.01 9.79
N HIS A 24 -5.42 1.33 10.03
CA HIS A 24 -4.29 2.19 10.37
C HIS A 24 -3.54 1.66 11.60
N LEU A 25 -4.27 1.30 12.66
CA LEU A 25 -3.69 0.80 13.91
C LEU A 25 -3.02 -0.56 13.71
N TYR A 26 -3.64 -1.46 12.96
CA TYR A 26 -3.05 -2.77 12.66
C TYR A 26 -1.75 -2.60 11.88
N PHE A 27 -1.77 -1.78 10.82
CA PHE A 27 -0.59 -1.56 10.00
C PHE A 27 0.54 -0.92 10.81
N ARG A 28 0.25 0.17 11.55
CA ARG A 28 1.25 0.87 12.38
C ARG A 28 1.84 0.03 13.50
N ASN A 29 1.10 -0.91 14.08
CA ASN A 29 1.60 -1.71 15.21
C ASN A 29 2.22 -3.05 14.79
N VAL A 30 1.76 -3.61 13.67
CA VAL A 30 2.11 -4.96 13.24
C VAL A 30 3.00 -4.93 11.99
N ARG A 31 2.54 -4.31 10.91
CA ARG A 31 3.19 -4.41 9.60
C ARG A 31 4.33 -3.41 9.40
N SER A 32 4.21 -2.21 9.93
CA SER A 32 5.22 -1.15 9.84
C SER A 32 6.62 -1.57 10.31
N ARG A 33 6.73 -2.61 11.12
CA ARG A 33 8.00 -3.16 11.64
C ARG A 33 8.93 -3.69 10.56
N ASP A 34 8.36 -4.15 9.44
CA ASP A 34 9.11 -4.65 8.29
C ASP A 34 9.55 -3.50 7.35
N TYR A 35 9.28 -2.25 7.73
CA TYR A 35 9.54 -1.06 6.93
C TYR A 35 10.38 -0.05 7.71
N ARG A 36 11.19 0.69 6.97
CA ARG A 36 11.76 1.96 7.42
C ARG A 36 10.69 3.05 7.30
N THR A 37 10.27 3.62 8.43
CA THR A 37 9.29 4.71 8.45
C THR A 37 9.97 6.08 8.34
N VAL A 38 9.44 6.94 7.48
CA VAL A 38 9.82 8.35 7.33
C VAL A 38 8.59 9.22 7.55
N THR A 39 8.57 9.97 8.65
CA THR A 39 7.49 10.93 8.94
C THR A 39 7.74 12.22 8.14
N LEU A 40 6.85 12.54 7.20
CA LEU A 40 6.97 13.73 6.35
C LEU A 40 6.35 14.96 6.98
N ALA A 41 5.23 14.76 7.67
CA ALA A 41 4.47 15.78 8.37
C ALA A 41 3.66 15.11 9.48
N GLU A 42 3.11 15.91 10.39
CA GLU A 42 2.12 15.40 11.34
C GLU A 42 0.95 14.80 10.56
N GLY A 43 0.58 13.56 10.86
CA GLY A 43 -0.46 12.86 10.10
C GLY A 43 0.04 11.97 8.97
N VAL A 44 1.27 12.16 8.49
CA VAL A 44 1.73 11.61 7.22
C VAL A 44 3.06 10.86 7.36
N ASP A 45 2.99 9.54 7.20
CA ASP A 45 4.14 8.64 7.27
C ASP A 45 4.34 7.92 5.92
N GLU A 46 5.60 7.74 5.53
CA GLU A 46 5.99 6.87 4.42
C GLU A 46 6.70 5.61 4.93
N TYR A 47 6.32 4.47 4.39
CA TYR A 47 6.89 3.17 4.72
C TYR A 47 7.70 2.67 3.53
N HIS A 48 9.01 2.57 3.73
CA HIS A 48 10.00 2.16 2.76
C HIS A 48 10.45 0.73 3.09
N HIS A 49 10.40 -0.18 2.12
CA HIS A 49 10.86 -1.55 2.34
C HIS A 49 12.36 -1.65 2.03
N ASP A 50 13.17 -2.19 2.95
CA ASP A 50 14.64 -2.17 2.84
C ASP A 50 15.19 -2.94 1.63
N ASP A 51 14.43 -3.92 1.14
CA ASP A 51 14.78 -4.74 -0.03
C ASP A 51 14.40 -4.09 -1.38
N LEU A 52 13.82 -2.88 -1.39
CA LEU A 52 13.45 -2.18 -2.61
C LEU A 52 14.43 -1.05 -2.94
N PRO A 53 14.72 -0.80 -4.23
CA PRO A 53 15.57 0.31 -4.62
C PRO A 53 14.89 1.65 -4.33
N ASP A 54 15.69 2.69 -4.04
CA ASP A 54 15.18 4.05 -3.86
C ASP A 54 14.74 4.71 -5.19
N ASP A 55 15.10 4.15 -6.35
CA ASP A 55 14.69 4.66 -7.67
C ASP A 55 14.41 3.52 -8.69
N PRO A 56 13.14 3.30 -9.11
CA PRO A 56 11.94 3.94 -8.57
C PRO A 56 11.53 3.32 -7.22
N ALA A 57 11.46 4.15 -6.16
CA ALA A 57 10.99 3.71 -4.84
C ALA A 57 9.52 3.30 -4.88
N LEU A 58 9.17 2.14 -4.32
CA LEU A 58 7.79 1.75 -4.06
C LEU A 58 7.48 1.88 -2.57
N VAL A 59 6.61 2.83 -2.24
CA VAL A 59 6.35 3.22 -0.85
C VAL A 59 4.86 3.29 -0.56
N ILE A 60 4.50 2.94 0.66
CA ILE A 60 3.16 3.18 1.19
C ILE A 60 3.20 4.52 1.91
N ARG A 61 2.38 5.48 1.48
CA ARG A 61 2.15 6.73 2.19
C ARG A 61 0.83 6.63 2.94
N ASP A 62 0.89 6.69 4.26
CA ASP A 62 -0.28 6.69 5.13
C ASP A 62 -0.57 8.11 5.61
N ASN A 63 -1.78 8.59 5.35
CA ASN A 63 -2.31 9.82 5.93
C ASN A 63 -3.42 9.47 6.92
N TRP A 64 -3.03 9.28 8.18
CA TRP A 64 -3.95 8.82 9.21
C TRP A 64 -4.92 9.91 9.69
N LEU A 65 -4.64 11.18 9.43
CA LEU A 65 -5.58 12.27 9.74
C LEU A 65 -6.70 12.40 8.69
N GLU A 66 -6.43 11.94 7.46
CA GLU A 66 -7.40 11.98 6.36
C GLU A 66 -8.09 10.63 6.11
N ASP A 67 -7.82 9.61 6.93
CA ASP A 67 -8.30 8.23 6.76
C ASP A 67 -7.93 7.65 5.39
N ARG A 68 -6.71 7.91 4.91
CA ARG A 68 -6.28 7.56 3.54
C ARG A 68 -4.89 6.97 3.50
N ALA A 69 -4.68 6.05 2.58
CA ALA A 69 -3.33 5.62 2.20
C ALA A 69 -3.18 5.58 0.68
N GLN A 70 -1.95 5.78 0.22
CA GLN A 70 -1.60 5.74 -1.20
C GLN A 70 -0.35 4.88 -1.40
N LEU A 71 -0.34 4.10 -2.47
CA LEU A 71 0.89 3.48 -2.95
C LEU A 71 1.56 4.41 -3.95
N ARG A 72 2.84 4.70 -3.80
CA ARG A 72 3.62 5.52 -4.74
C ARG A 72 4.71 4.69 -5.39
N LEU A 73 4.94 4.92 -6.69
CA LEU A 73 6.07 4.42 -7.44
C LEU A 73 6.90 5.62 -7.94
N GLY A 74 8.08 5.80 -7.36
CA GLY A 74 8.82 7.05 -7.39
C GLY A 74 7.96 8.20 -6.84
N ASP A 75 7.95 9.33 -7.54
CA ASP A 75 7.12 10.48 -7.17
C ASP A 75 5.64 10.32 -7.52
N ARG A 76 5.23 9.22 -8.18
CA ARG A 76 3.88 9.10 -8.72
C ARG A 76 2.97 8.27 -7.80
N PRO A 77 1.83 8.81 -7.32
CA PRO A 77 0.81 8.00 -6.69
C PRO A 77 0.14 7.08 -7.72
N LEU A 78 -0.13 5.84 -7.30
CA LEU A 78 -0.82 4.82 -8.07
C LEU A 78 -2.31 4.78 -7.68
N THR A 79 -3.18 4.67 -8.68
CA THR A 79 -4.60 4.35 -8.45
C THR A 79 -4.75 2.90 -8.02
N VAL A 80 -5.84 2.54 -7.32
CA VAL A 80 -6.08 1.15 -6.88
C VAL A 80 -6.12 0.17 -8.06
N ALA A 81 -6.63 0.60 -9.22
CA ALA A 81 -6.61 -0.20 -10.44
C ALA A 81 -5.17 -0.48 -10.95
N GLU A 82 -4.29 0.53 -10.92
CA GLU A 82 -2.88 0.36 -11.26
C GLU A 82 -2.15 -0.52 -10.24
N VAL A 83 -2.45 -0.37 -8.96
CA VAL A 83 -1.90 -1.22 -7.89
C VAL A 83 -2.24 -2.69 -8.12
N ARG A 84 -3.50 -3.01 -8.44
CA ARG A 84 -3.92 -4.38 -8.75
C ARG A 84 -3.22 -4.93 -9.99
N THR A 85 -3.10 -4.10 -11.04
CA THR A 85 -2.37 -4.46 -12.25
C THR A 85 -0.91 -4.77 -11.94
N LEU A 86 -0.26 -3.94 -11.12
CA LEU A 86 1.10 -4.16 -10.65
C LEU A 86 1.21 -5.46 -9.85
N TYR A 87 0.25 -5.73 -8.96
CA TYR A 87 0.23 -6.97 -8.17
C TYR A 87 0.17 -8.22 -9.06
N ASP A 88 -0.71 -8.21 -10.06
CA ASP A 88 -0.85 -9.33 -11.00
C ASP A 88 0.41 -9.51 -11.86
N GLN A 89 1.05 -8.42 -12.28
CA GLN A 89 2.32 -8.44 -13.00
C GLN A 89 3.45 -9.05 -12.16
N LEU A 90 3.56 -8.63 -10.89
CA LEU A 90 4.54 -9.14 -9.94
C LEU A 90 4.37 -10.63 -9.69
N ARG A 91 3.12 -11.09 -9.49
CA ARG A 91 2.84 -12.53 -9.25
C ARG A 91 3.02 -13.40 -10.47
N SER A 92 2.80 -12.85 -11.66
CA SER A 92 2.93 -13.58 -12.93
C SER A 92 4.38 -13.69 -13.41
N ASN A 93 5.35 -13.10 -12.69
CA ASN A 93 6.75 -12.98 -13.14
C ASN A 93 6.85 -12.38 -14.55
N ALA A 94 6.01 -11.40 -14.88
CA ALA A 94 6.09 -10.74 -16.17
C ALA A 94 7.41 -9.97 -16.29
N ASP A 95 8.07 -10.04 -17.45
CA ASP A 95 9.34 -9.33 -17.74
C ASP A 95 9.22 -7.78 -17.67
N ALA A 96 8.01 -7.25 -17.48
CA ALA A 96 7.71 -5.82 -17.49
C ALA A 96 7.80 -5.13 -16.11
N THR A 97 8.25 -5.82 -15.05
CA THR A 97 8.37 -5.21 -13.72
C THR A 97 9.64 -4.38 -13.59
N PRO A 98 9.63 -3.24 -12.87
CA PRO A 98 10.84 -2.44 -12.62
C PRO A 98 11.86 -3.12 -11.70
N TYR A 99 11.52 -4.28 -11.13
CA TYR A 99 12.36 -5.04 -10.18
C TYR A 99 13.14 -6.12 -10.91
N SER A 100 14.45 -6.11 -10.72
CA SER A 100 15.38 -6.90 -11.53
C SER A 100 15.70 -8.28 -10.95
N ASP A 101 15.40 -8.51 -9.66
CA ASP A 101 15.68 -9.77 -8.97
C ASP A 101 14.49 -10.31 -8.15
N ASP A 102 14.56 -11.59 -7.79
CA ASP A 102 13.52 -12.30 -7.05
C ASP A 102 13.23 -11.69 -5.67
N ARG A 103 14.25 -11.15 -4.99
CA ARG A 103 14.10 -10.56 -3.67
C ARG A 103 13.32 -9.25 -3.78
N GLN A 104 13.70 -8.38 -4.71
CA GLN A 104 12.97 -7.14 -4.98
C GLN A 104 11.53 -7.41 -5.42
N ARG A 105 11.29 -8.40 -6.29
CA ARG A 105 9.94 -8.77 -6.71
C ARG A 105 9.10 -9.27 -5.53
N LYS A 106 9.67 -10.09 -4.67
CA LYS A 106 9.00 -10.58 -3.47
C LYS A 106 8.65 -9.44 -2.52
N ALA A 107 9.61 -8.56 -2.24
CA ALA A 107 9.41 -7.37 -1.43
C ALA A 107 8.32 -6.47 -2.03
N ALA A 108 8.37 -6.17 -3.33
CA ALA A 108 7.36 -5.36 -4.00
C ALA A 108 5.97 -6.02 -3.93
N THR A 109 5.89 -7.34 -4.04
CA THR A 109 4.65 -8.10 -3.88
C THR A 109 4.11 -7.96 -2.46
N GLU A 110 4.98 -8.02 -1.45
CA GLU A 110 4.62 -7.83 -0.04
C GLU A 110 4.11 -6.41 0.22
N VAL A 111 4.81 -5.39 -0.27
CA VAL A 111 4.39 -3.97 -0.18
C VAL A 111 3.01 -3.75 -0.81
N VAL A 112 2.81 -4.23 -2.03
CA VAL A 112 1.52 -4.10 -2.72
C VAL A 112 0.41 -4.85 -1.97
N ALA A 113 0.69 -6.05 -1.47
CA ALA A 113 -0.27 -6.83 -0.70
C ALA A 113 -0.66 -6.17 0.62
N ASP A 114 0.32 -5.60 1.32
CA ASP A 114 0.09 -4.90 2.59
C ASP A 114 -0.70 -3.61 2.38
N TYR A 115 -0.42 -2.86 1.31
CA TYR A 115 -1.23 -1.71 0.93
C TYR A 115 -2.67 -2.10 0.60
N LEU A 116 -2.90 -3.13 -0.21
CA LEU A 116 -4.25 -3.60 -0.55
C LEU A 116 -5.00 -4.03 0.72
N ARG A 117 -4.31 -4.70 1.65
CA ARG A 117 -4.89 -5.05 2.95
C ARG A 117 -5.24 -3.82 3.78
N LEU A 118 -4.38 -2.80 3.77
CA LEU A 118 -4.58 -1.55 4.52
C LEU A 118 -5.86 -0.83 4.07
N ILE A 119 -6.11 -0.74 2.76
CA ILE A 119 -7.36 -0.17 2.22
C ILE A 119 -8.53 -1.19 2.21
N GLY A 120 -8.28 -2.43 2.67
CA GLY A 120 -9.21 -3.55 2.72
C GLY A 120 -9.72 -4.02 1.35
N SER A 121 -8.90 -3.92 0.31
CA SER A 121 -9.20 -4.29 -1.08
C SER A 121 -8.75 -5.69 -1.48
#